data_AF-A0A1I1G7Y8-F1
#
_entry.id   AF-A0A1I1G7Y8-F1
#
_cell.length_a   1.000
_cell.length_b   1.000
_cell.length_c   1.000
_cell.angle_alpha   90.00
_cell.angle_beta   90.00
_cell.angle_gamma   90.00
#
_symmetry.space_group_name_H-M   'P 1'
#
loop_
_entity.id
_entity.type
_entity.pdbx_description
1 polymer ?
#
loop_
_entity_poly.entity_id
_entity_poly.type
_entity_poly.pdbx_seq_one_letter_code
_entity_poly.pdbx_strand_id
1 'polypeptide(L)'
;MKRLVGIFFLTTYLLAATSCNQLLKMPALIQHFIEHKTEHKSLNFLEFLHEHYLISQKAHTDHDQDRDMALPFKVPAPMVSVFAVLPNTAQQILSLSSKLISFVKEKYPLPDNASLPAWHGTSIWQPPKYLA
;
A
#
# COMPACT_ATOMS: atom_id res chain seq x y z
N MET A 1 28.59 21.81 -24.60
CA MET A 1 28.57 20.32 -24.50
C MET A 1 28.43 19.81 -23.07
N LYS A 2 29.24 20.24 -22.09
CA LYS A 2 29.18 19.77 -20.69
C LYS A 2 27.77 19.85 -20.04
N ARG A 3 27.03 20.93 -20.30
CA ARG A 3 25.65 21.10 -19.81
C ARG A 3 24.67 20.08 -20.38
N LEU A 4 24.73 19.81 -21.69
CA LEU A 4 23.85 18.83 -22.35
C LEU A 4 24.12 17.41 -21.82
N VAL A 5 25.40 17.06 -21.65
CA VAL A 5 25.81 15.79 -21.06
C VAL A 5 25.26 15.65 -19.63
N GLY A 6 25.35 16.71 -18.81
CA GLY A 6 24.77 16.71 -17.47
C GLY A 6 23.25 16.56 -17.46
N ILE A 7 22.53 17.27 -18.34
CA ILE A 7 21.07 17.14 -18.48
C ILE A 7 20.70 15.72 -18.88
N PHE A 8 21.40 15.14 -19.86
CA PHE A 8 21.19 13.77 -20.29
C PHE A 8 21.29 12.78 -19.12
N PHE A 9 22.41 12.78 -18.40
CA PHE A 9 22.59 11.88 -17.25
C PHE A 9 21.57 12.12 -16.14
N LEU A 10 21.22 13.38 -15.86
CA LEU A 10 20.22 13.70 -14.84
C LEU A 10 18.82 13.18 -15.24
N THR A 11 18.43 13.36 -16.50
CA THR A 11 17.15 12.84 -17.00
C THR A 11 17.12 11.32 -16.97
N THR A 12 18.17 10.65 -17.44
CA THR A 12 18.26 9.18 -17.36
C THR A 12 18.20 8.69 -15.92
N TYR A 13 18.91 9.34 -15.00
CA TYR A 13 18.84 9.01 -13.58
C TYR A 13 17.45 9.21 -13.01
N LEU A 14 16.79 10.33 -13.30
CA LEU A 14 15.43 10.60 -12.84
C LEU A 14 14.44 9.53 -13.33
N LEU A 15 14.52 9.14 -14.60
CA LEU A 15 13.64 8.10 -15.17
C LEU A 15 13.96 6.70 -14.65
N ALA A 16 15.22 6.39 -14.36
CA ALA A 16 15.64 5.05 -13.91
C ALA A 16 15.48 4.84 -12.40
N ALA A 17 15.77 5.86 -11.59
CA ALA A 17 15.78 5.77 -10.13
C ALA A 17 14.43 6.13 -9.49
N THR A 18 13.49 6.68 -10.25
CA THR A 18 12.15 7.03 -9.76
C THR A 18 11.06 6.50 -10.69
N SER A 19 9.81 6.51 -10.22
CA SER A 19 8.65 6.14 -11.04
C SER A 19 8.30 7.17 -12.14
N CYS A 20 9.17 8.15 -12.40
CA CYS A 20 8.98 9.15 -13.46
C CYS A 20 8.90 8.51 -14.86
N ASN A 21 9.49 7.31 -15.05
CA ASN A 21 9.31 6.53 -16.28
C ASN A 21 7.84 6.17 -16.59
N GLN A 22 6.96 6.09 -15.59
CA GLN A 22 5.54 5.83 -15.80
C GLN A 22 4.86 6.97 -16.55
N LEU A 23 5.39 8.20 -16.50
CA LEU A 23 4.87 9.34 -17.28
C LEU A 23 5.03 9.13 -18.80
N LEU A 24 5.94 8.25 -19.24
CA LEU A 24 6.05 7.89 -20.65
C LEU A 24 4.82 7.11 -21.15
N LYS A 25 4.01 6.53 -20.25
CA LYS A 25 2.77 5.83 -20.57
C LYS A 25 1.54 6.76 -20.63
N MET A 26 1.70 8.07 -20.40
CA MET A 26 0.60 9.04 -20.49
C MET A 26 -0.17 9.02 -21.83
N PRO A 27 0.47 8.80 -22.99
CA PRO A 27 -0.27 8.65 -24.25
C PRO A 27 -1.27 7.49 -24.24
N ALA A 28 -0.93 6.37 -23.62
CA ALA A 28 -1.83 5.22 -23.51
C ALA A 28 -3.06 5.54 -22.64
N LEU A 29 -2.87 6.28 -21.54
CA LEU A 29 -3.97 6.74 -20.70
C LEU A 29 -4.91 7.70 -21.43
N ILE A 30 -4.37 8.64 -22.20
CA ILE A 30 -5.19 9.58 -23.00
C ILE A 30 -5.96 8.83 -24.08
N GLN A 31 -5.32 7.87 -24.74
CA GLN A 31 -5.97 7.03 -25.76
C GLN A 31 -7.12 6.22 -25.16
N HIS A 32 -6.90 5.55 -24.02
CA HIS A 32 -7.94 4.77 -23.32
C HIS A 32 -9.10 5.67 -22.87
N PHE A 33 -8.81 6.87 -22.37
CA PHE A 33 -9.86 7.85 -22.04
C PHE A 33 -10.69 8.27 -23.27
N ILE A 34 -10.06 8.48 -24.43
CA ILE A 34 -10.79 8.83 -25.66
C ILE A 34 -11.71 7.68 -26.07
N GLU A 35 -11.26 6.43 -25.97
CA GLU A 35 -12.06 5.23 -26.25
C GLU A 35 -13.31 5.21 -25.35
N HIS A 36 -13.16 5.29 -24.01
CA HIS A 36 -14.31 5.36 -23.10
C HIS A 36 -15.22 6.56 -23.34
N LYS A 37 -14.68 7.71 -23.74
CA LYS A 37 -15.48 8.90 -24.05
C LYS A 37 -16.30 8.74 -25.34
N THR A 38 -15.84 7.94 -26.29
CA THR A 38 -16.62 7.63 -27.49
C THR A 38 -17.79 6.72 -27.20
N GLU A 39 -17.64 5.78 -26.27
CA GLU A 39 -18.68 4.86 -25.82
C GLU A 39 -19.66 5.52 -24.84
N HIS A 40 -19.12 6.33 -23.91
CA HIS A 40 -19.85 7.03 -22.86
C HIS A 40 -19.65 8.54 -22.99
N LYS A 41 -20.51 9.20 -23.79
CA LYS A 41 -20.39 10.63 -24.10
C LYS A 41 -20.42 11.57 -22.88
N SER A 42 -21.00 11.14 -21.76
CA SER A 42 -21.06 11.92 -20.52
C SER A 42 -19.86 11.75 -19.60
N LEU A 43 -18.97 10.80 -19.90
CA LEU A 43 -17.86 10.42 -19.02
C LEU A 43 -16.78 11.50 -19.01
N ASN A 44 -16.50 12.02 -17.82
CA ASN A 44 -15.46 13.01 -17.62
C ASN A 44 -14.11 12.34 -17.26
N PHE A 45 -13.00 13.06 -17.46
CA PHE A 45 -11.67 12.52 -17.19
C PHE A 45 -11.44 12.16 -15.72
N LEU A 46 -12.03 12.89 -14.77
CA LEU A 46 -11.93 12.53 -13.36
C LEU A 46 -12.73 11.27 -13.02
N GLU A 47 -13.87 11.06 -13.68
CA GLU A 47 -14.68 9.85 -13.52
C GLU A 47 -13.92 8.64 -14.09
N PHE A 48 -13.32 8.79 -15.28
CA PHE A 48 -12.41 7.81 -15.86
C PHE A 48 -11.30 7.40 -14.88
N LEU A 49 -10.58 8.38 -14.30
CA LEU A 49 -9.52 8.11 -13.33
C LEU A 49 -10.07 7.45 -12.06
N HIS A 50 -11.25 7.84 -11.60
CA HIS A 50 -11.87 7.24 -10.43
C HIS A 50 -12.18 5.76 -10.67
N GLU A 51 -12.77 5.41 -11.81
CA GLU A 51 -13.05 4.03 -12.20
C GLU A 51 -11.76 3.21 -12.34
N HIS A 52 -10.71 3.77 -12.94
CA HIS A 52 -9.48 3.02 -13.23
C HIS A 52 -8.46 3.01 -12.08
N TYR A 53 -8.53 3.89 -11.08
CA TYR A 53 -7.52 3.96 -10.00
C TYR A 53 -8.09 3.84 -8.58
N LEU A 54 -9.33 4.28 -8.34
CA LEU A 54 -9.92 4.31 -6.99
C LEU A 54 -10.88 3.14 -6.75
N ILE A 55 -11.56 2.68 -7.80
CA ILE A 55 -12.40 1.50 -7.72
C ILE A 55 -11.51 0.26 -7.92
N SER A 56 -11.42 -0.60 -6.90
CA SER A 56 -10.82 -1.92 -7.05
C SER A 56 -11.55 -2.65 -8.17
N GLN A 57 -10.82 -3.20 -9.15
CA GLN A 57 -11.32 -3.96 -10.31
C GLN A 57 -12.30 -5.07 -9.86
N LYS A 58 -13.52 -4.68 -9.56
CA LYS A 58 -14.57 -5.58 -9.14
C LYS A 58 -15.24 -6.03 -10.42
N ALA A 59 -14.53 -6.90 -11.13
CA ALA A 59 -15.03 -7.59 -12.31
C ALA A 59 -15.78 -6.66 -13.29
N HIS A 60 -15.14 -5.59 -13.75
CA HIS A 60 -15.53 -5.08 -15.05
C HIS A 60 -15.29 -6.24 -16.02
N THR A 61 -16.39 -6.66 -16.65
CA THR A 61 -16.46 -7.79 -17.59
C THR A 61 -16.16 -7.27 -19.00
N ASP A 62 -15.35 -6.22 -19.09
CA ASP A 62 -14.78 -5.74 -20.33
C ASP A 62 -13.49 -6.51 -20.62
N HIS A 63 -13.23 -6.74 -21.89
CA HIS A 63 -12.09 -7.52 -22.36
C HIS A 63 -10.80 -6.68 -22.43
N ASP A 64 -10.68 -5.62 -21.63
CA ASP A 64 -9.59 -4.64 -21.68
C ASP A 64 -8.67 -4.64 -20.44
N GLN A 65 -8.81 -5.64 -19.56
CA GLN A 65 -7.94 -5.82 -18.40
C GLN A 65 -6.43 -5.69 -18.71
N ASP A 66 -5.96 -6.19 -19.86
CA ASP A 66 -4.56 -6.04 -20.28
C ASP A 66 -4.17 -4.58 -20.55
N ARG A 67 -5.10 -3.79 -21.11
CA ARG A 67 -4.91 -2.35 -21.39
C ARG A 67 -4.98 -1.52 -20.11
N ASP A 68 -5.88 -1.87 -19.20
CA ASP A 68 -5.97 -1.29 -17.85
C ASP A 68 -4.66 -1.45 -17.10
N MET A 69 -4.08 -2.65 -17.12
CA MET A 69 -2.82 -2.94 -16.45
C MET A 69 -1.62 -2.26 -17.13
N ALA A 70 -1.77 -1.83 -18.39
CA ALA A 70 -0.76 -1.05 -19.10
C ALA A 70 -0.75 0.44 -18.71
N LEU A 71 -1.77 0.93 -18.00
CA LEU A 71 -1.87 2.33 -17.59
C LEU A 71 -0.72 2.75 -16.65
N PRO A 72 -0.36 4.05 -16.62
CA PRO A 72 0.65 4.59 -15.72
C PRO A 72 0.35 4.21 -14.26
N PHE A 73 1.36 3.80 -13.50
CA PHE A 73 1.25 3.54 -12.05
C PHE A 73 0.30 2.40 -11.63
N LYS A 74 -0.23 1.61 -12.57
CA LYS A 74 -1.14 0.49 -12.24
C LYS A 74 -0.40 -0.75 -11.73
N VAL A 75 0.80 -0.99 -12.25
CA VAL A 75 1.72 -2.04 -11.79
C VAL A 75 2.89 -1.38 -11.05
N PRO A 76 3.28 -1.89 -9.87
CA PRO A 76 4.50 -1.45 -9.20
C PRO A 76 5.69 -1.58 -10.15
N ALA A 77 6.34 -0.45 -10.46
CA ALA A 77 7.57 -0.48 -11.24
C ALA A 77 8.66 -1.17 -10.43
N PRO A 78 9.48 -2.06 -11.03
CA PRO A 78 10.67 -2.56 -10.35
C PRO A 78 11.58 -1.36 -10.09
N MET A 79 11.68 -0.95 -8.83
CA MET A 79 12.57 0.14 -8.43
C MET A 79 14.00 -0.37 -8.57
N VAL A 80 14.78 0.22 -9.47
CA VAL A 80 16.22 -0.04 -9.54
C VAL A 80 16.82 0.52 -8.26
N SER A 81 17.08 -0.36 -7.31
CA SER A 81 17.76 -0.02 -6.07
C SER A 81 19.22 0.25 -6.40
N VAL A 82 19.59 1.52 -6.57
CA VAL A 82 20.99 1.90 -6.74
C VAL A 82 21.66 1.79 -5.36
N PHE A 83 22.28 0.65 -5.08
CA PHE A 83 23.15 0.51 -3.93
C PHE A 83 24.44 1.29 -4.20
N ALA A 84 24.61 2.42 -3.51
CA ALA A 84 25.91 3.06 -3.43
C ALA A 84 26.84 2.14 -2.63
N VAL A 85 27.75 1.44 -3.32
CA VAL A 85 28.84 0.72 -2.65
C VAL A 85 29.80 1.79 -2.13
N LEU A 86 29.62 2.19 -0.87
CA LEU A 86 30.58 3.04 -0.18
C LEU A 86 31.90 2.26 -0.07
N PRO A 87 33.05 2.84 -0.46
CA PRO A 87 34.34 2.23 -0.19
C PRO A 87 34.45 2.02 1.32
N ASN A 88 34.89 0.83 1.71
CA ASN A 88 34.93 0.27 3.05
C ASN A 88 35.41 1.26 4.14
N THR A 89 34.54 2.15 4.61
CA THR A 89 34.72 2.92 5.83
C THR A 89 33.97 2.17 6.91
N ALA A 90 34.75 1.56 7.80
CA ALA A 90 34.36 0.86 9.03
C ALA A 90 32.86 0.90 9.30
N GLN A 91 32.22 -0.27 9.21
CA GLN A 91 30.82 -0.51 9.56
C GLN A 91 30.41 0.37 10.74
N GLN A 92 29.72 1.47 10.45
CA GLN A 92 29.07 2.24 11.50
C GLN A 92 27.84 1.42 11.86
N ILE A 93 28.02 0.46 12.78
CA ILE A 93 26.93 -0.26 13.40
C ILE A 93 26.10 0.82 14.08
N LEU A 94 25.01 1.22 13.43
CA LEU A 94 24.02 2.09 14.02
C LEU A 94 23.33 1.23 15.08
N SER A 95 23.87 1.23 16.29
CA SER A 95 23.24 0.60 17.44
C SER A 95 21.98 1.40 17.74
N LEU A 96 20.88 1.04 17.07
CA LEU A 96 19.57 1.51 17.45
C LEU A 96 19.30 0.89 18.81
N SER A 97 19.59 1.66 19.87
CA SER A 97 19.16 1.34 21.22
C SER A 97 17.64 1.45 21.24
N SER A 98 16.96 0.42 20.72
CA SER A 98 15.57 0.21 21.06
C SER A 98 15.58 -0.08 22.54
N LYS A 99 15.25 0.92 23.35
CA LYS A 99 14.92 0.70 24.76
C LYS A 99 13.85 -0.38 24.76
N LEU A 100 14.23 -1.62 25.08
CA LEU A 100 13.27 -2.71 25.25
C LEU A 100 12.28 -2.19 26.30
N ILE A 101 11.03 -2.01 25.90
CA ILE A 101 9.96 -1.78 26.84
C ILE A 101 9.82 -3.11 27.59
N SER A 102 10.53 -3.22 28.70
CA SER A 102 10.34 -4.31 29.63
C SER A 102 8.94 -4.16 30.19
N PHE A 103 8.00 -4.95 29.67
CA PHE A 103 6.72 -5.17 30.34
C PHE A 103 7.06 -5.83 31.68
N VAL A 104 7.07 -5.03 32.74
CA VAL A 104 7.04 -5.56 34.10
C VAL A 104 5.73 -6.30 34.20
N LYS A 105 5.79 -7.63 34.14
CA LYS A 105 4.67 -8.48 34.51
C LYS A 105 4.53 -8.34 36.03
N GLU A 106 3.76 -7.36 36.48
CA GLU A 106 3.37 -7.30 37.88
C GLU A 106 2.67 -8.62 38.22
N LYS A 107 3.29 -9.41 39.09
CA LYS A 107 2.63 -10.54 39.72
C LYS A 107 1.68 -9.94 40.75
N TYR A 108 0.44 -9.71 40.36
CA TYR A 108 -0.62 -9.55 41.35
C TYR A 108 -0.73 -10.86 42.13
N PRO A 109 -0.73 -10.84 43.48
CA PRO A 109 -1.08 -12.03 44.23
C PRO A 109 -2.52 -12.39 43.88
N LEU A 110 -2.71 -13.47 43.12
CA LEU A 110 -4.02 -14.09 42.93
C LEU A 110 -4.42 -14.62 44.32
N PRO A 111 -5.55 -14.17 44.89
CA PRO A 111 -6.05 -14.77 46.12
C PRO A 111 -6.33 -16.25 45.87
N ASP A 112 -5.92 -17.09 46.80
CA ASP A 112 -6.15 -18.53 46.74
C ASP A 112 -7.66 -18.78 46.60
N ASN A 113 -8.04 -19.52 45.54
CA ASN A 113 -9.43 -19.73 45.11
C ASN A 113 -10.31 -20.39 46.19
N ALA A 114 -9.74 -20.80 47.32
CA ALA A 114 -10.43 -21.39 48.46
C ALA A 114 -11.36 -20.42 49.22
N SER A 115 -11.27 -19.11 48.99
CA SER A 115 -12.06 -18.10 49.73
C SER A 115 -12.95 -17.20 48.85
N LEU A 116 -13.06 -17.50 47.55
CA LEU A 116 -14.06 -16.83 46.73
C LEU A 116 -15.44 -17.36 47.14
N PRO A 117 -16.39 -16.49 47.60
CA PRO A 117 -17.78 -16.93 47.73
C PRO A 117 -18.20 -17.41 46.34
N ALA A 118 -18.63 -18.68 46.26
CA ALA A 118 -18.96 -19.34 45.00
C ALA A 118 -19.74 -18.36 44.11
N TRP A 119 -19.09 -17.79 43.10
CA TRP A 119 -19.68 -16.73 42.31
C TRP A 119 -20.79 -17.35 41.46
N HIS A 120 -22.01 -16.87 41.63
CA HIS A 120 -23.22 -17.38 40.98
C HIS A 120 -23.27 -16.92 39.50
N GLY A 121 -22.16 -17.08 38.77
CA GLY A 121 -21.97 -16.57 37.41
C GLY A 121 -22.64 -17.39 36.32
N THR A 122 -23.23 -18.55 36.66
CA THR A 122 -23.90 -19.42 35.69
C THR A 122 -25.32 -18.94 35.33
N SER A 123 -25.86 -17.91 35.99
CA SER A 123 -27.14 -17.30 35.60
C SER A 123 -27.00 -16.12 34.64
N ILE A 124 -25.80 -15.54 34.49
CA ILE A 124 -25.56 -14.33 33.69
C ILE A 124 -25.65 -14.63 32.18
N TRP A 125 -25.34 -15.87 31.79
CA TRP A 125 -25.33 -16.31 30.38
C TRP A 125 -26.46 -17.28 30.02
N GLN A 126 -27.61 -17.20 30.70
CA GLN A 126 -28.79 -17.97 30.27
C GLN A 126 -29.61 -17.14 29.27
N PRO A 127 -29.97 -17.70 28.11
CA PRO A 127 -30.90 -17.04 27.20
C PRO A 127 -32.29 -16.89 27.85
N PRO A 128 -33.14 -15.96 27.38
CA PRO A 128 -34.49 -15.75 27.92
C PRO A 128 -35.30 -17.05 27.86
N LYS A 129 -35.80 -17.50 29.02
CA LYS A 129 -36.75 -18.61 29.08
C LYS A 129 -38.13 -18.04 28.72
N TYR A 130 -38.59 -18.30 27.51
CA TYR A 130 -39.98 -18.00 27.14
C TYR A 130 -40.90 -18.91 27.95
N LEU A 131 -41.93 -18.32 28.58
CA LEU A 131 -42.97 -19.05 29.29
C LEU A 131 -43.85 -19.79 28.27
N ALA A 132 -44.00 -21.10 28.44
CA ALA A 132 -45.11 -21.89 27.92
C ALA A 132 -46.09 -22.14 29.07
#